data_AF-A0AAW0KAW4-F1
#
_entry.id   AF-A0AAW0KAW4-F1
#
_cell.length_a   1.000
_cell.length_b   1.000
_cell.length_c   1.000
_cell.angle_alpha   90.00
_cell.angle_beta   90.00
_cell.angle_gamma   90.00
#
_symmetry.space_group_name_H-M   'P 1'
#
loop_
_entity.id
_entity.type
_entity.pdbx_description
1 polymer ?
#
loop_
_entity_poly.entity_id
_entity_poly.type
_entity_poly.pdbx_seq_one_letter_code
_entity_poly.pdbx_strand_id
1 'polypeptide(L)'
;MKLRVNHKNGRPWSLTSWLNKVVPVPGQFSLEWDPKGRQLIIRRQGVEFWTSGVLKGDKFEFISDESKRMYNFTIVSNEDEEYLVYNDINQGGQSAWFLSFEGKLLSFDGSYIAETENCNGHRTDGGCKRWLPSCRSRDDMFDKRSGYFIQGPEPSIMDNNTKLTMNDCRVTCWKHCGCDAYTFLYENQTGCKFWVQKGEFFQDLSGIIPALYVLIPKSSQNVSSK
;
A
#
# COMPACT_ATOMS: atom_id res chain seq x y z
N MET A 1 1.31 -18.43 11.32
CA MET A 1 2.63 -17.80 11.03
C MET A 1 3.24 -17.25 12.33
N LYS A 2 4.57 -17.10 12.44
CA LYS A 2 5.25 -16.47 13.60
C LYS A 2 6.09 -15.27 13.14
N LEU A 3 5.85 -14.09 13.69
CA LEU A 3 6.65 -12.87 13.47
C LEU A 3 7.55 -12.65 14.67
N ARG A 4 8.87 -12.77 14.49
CA ARG A 4 9.86 -12.89 15.58
C ARG A 4 10.81 -11.70 15.63
N VAL A 5 11.36 -11.42 16.80
CA VAL A 5 12.45 -10.47 17.02
C VAL A 5 13.47 -11.11 17.95
N ASN A 6 14.74 -11.13 17.53
CA ASN A 6 15.83 -11.68 18.34
C ASN A 6 16.38 -10.61 19.30
N HIS A 7 16.52 -10.93 20.59
CA HIS A 7 16.98 -9.98 21.61
C HIS A 7 18.46 -9.59 21.49
N LYS A 8 19.31 -10.43 20.89
CA LYS A 8 20.76 -10.18 20.75
C LYS A 8 21.09 -9.13 19.71
N ASN A 9 20.32 -9.06 18.62
CA ASN A 9 20.58 -8.13 17.51
C ASN A 9 19.41 -7.19 17.19
N GLY A 10 18.25 -7.37 17.84
CA GLY A 10 17.05 -6.56 17.64
C GLY A 10 16.44 -6.66 16.25
N ARG A 11 16.87 -7.61 15.40
CA ARG A 11 16.38 -7.71 14.02
C ARG A 11 15.04 -8.43 13.98
N PRO A 12 13.98 -7.78 13.44
CA PRO A 12 12.72 -8.45 13.23
C PRO A 12 12.78 -9.38 12.02
N TRP A 13 12.05 -10.48 12.10
CA TRP A 13 11.65 -11.27 10.95
C TRP A 13 10.48 -10.56 10.28
N SER A 14 10.55 -10.48 8.95
CA SER A 14 9.53 -9.82 8.16
C SER A 14 8.91 -10.74 7.12
N LEU A 15 7.62 -10.59 6.89
CA LEU A 15 6.96 -11.07 5.67
C LEU A 15 7.11 -10.01 4.60
N THR A 16 7.84 -10.31 3.54
CA THR A 16 8.10 -9.38 2.44
C THR A 16 7.22 -9.71 1.25
N SER A 17 6.61 -8.69 0.64
CA SER A 17 5.80 -8.84 -0.56
C SER A 17 6.65 -9.32 -1.74
N TRP A 18 5.98 -9.82 -2.78
CA TRP A 18 6.64 -9.94 -4.09
C TRP A 18 6.89 -8.56 -4.71
N LEU A 19 7.76 -8.50 -5.71
CA LEU A 19 8.02 -7.29 -6.48
C LEU A 19 6.76 -6.83 -7.22
N ASN A 20 6.09 -7.74 -7.90
CA ASN A 20 4.83 -7.49 -8.59
C ASN A 20 4.03 -8.80 -8.71
N LYS A 21 2.91 -8.76 -9.46
CA LYS A 21 2.03 -9.93 -9.64
C LYS A 21 2.69 -11.13 -10.35
N VAL A 22 3.82 -10.94 -11.03
CA VAL A 22 4.48 -11.96 -11.89
C VAL A 22 5.83 -12.40 -11.32
N VAL A 23 6.58 -11.50 -10.68
CA VAL A 23 7.99 -11.71 -10.30
C VAL A 23 8.10 -11.93 -8.78
N PRO A 24 8.42 -13.16 -8.31
CA PRO A 24 8.41 -13.53 -6.89
C PRO A 24 9.68 -13.13 -6.12
N VAL A 25 10.43 -12.13 -6.61
CA VAL A 25 11.58 -11.58 -5.88
C VAL A 25 11.09 -10.61 -4.78
N PRO A 26 11.87 -10.36 -3.72
CA PRO A 26 11.48 -9.44 -2.66
C PRO A 26 11.09 -8.06 -3.20
N GLY A 27 9.88 -7.63 -2.83
CA GLY A 27 9.32 -6.33 -3.16
C GLY A 27 9.55 -5.29 -2.07
N GLN A 28 8.69 -4.27 -2.06
CA GLN A 28 8.91 -3.06 -1.27
C GLN A 28 8.24 -3.06 0.08
N PHE A 29 7.23 -3.90 0.25
CA PHE A 29 6.45 -3.94 1.47
C PHE A 29 6.93 -5.08 2.35
N SER A 30 7.06 -4.80 3.64
CA SER A 30 7.42 -5.77 4.64
C SER A 30 6.55 -5.60 5.88
N LEU A 31 5.97 -6.69 6.36
CA LEU A 31 5.23 -6.75 7.62
C LEU A 31 6.14 -7.30 8.72
N GLU A 32 6.21 -6.60 9.85
CA GLU A 32 7.00 -6.98 11.02
C GLU A 32 6.23 -6.80 12.33
N TRP A 33 6.67 -7.52 13.37
CA TRP A 33 6.26 -7.31 14.76
C TRP A 33 7.20 -6.31 15.43
N ASP A 34 6.64 -5.30 16.10
CA ASP A 34 7.36 -4.35 16.94
C ASP A 34 7.04 -4.62 18.43
N PRO A 35 7.94 -5.32 19.16
CA PRO A 35 7.83 -5.58 20.59
C PRO A 35 7.63 -4.32 21.44
N LYS A 36 8.33 -3.22 21.10
CA LYS A 36 8.36 -2.01 21.92
C LYS A 36 7.03 -1.27 21.83
N GLY A 37 6.49 -1.13 20.63
CA GLY A 37 5.15 -0.57 20.41
C GLY A 37 4.01 -1.56 20.66
N ARG A 38 4.31 -2.85 20.87
CA ARG A 38 3.36 -3.96 20.89
C ARG A 38 2.38 -3.89 19.71
N GLN A 39 2.90 -3.72 18.51
CA GLN A 39 2.11 -3.48 17.30
C GLN A 39 2.72 -4.19 16.09
N LEU A 40 1.90 -4.42 15.07
CA LEU A 40 2.37 -4.79 13.75
C LEU A 40 2.64 -3.53 12.94
N ILE A 41 3.69 -3.58 12.11
CA ILE A 41 4.09 -2.47 11.23
C ILE A 41 4.24 -3.02 9.82
N ILE A 42 3.60 -2.37 8.86
CA ILE A 42 3.95 -2.53 7.45
C ILE A 42 4.87 -1.37 7.10
N ARG A 43 6.06 -1.70 6.61
CA ARG A 43 7.01 -0.74 6.05
C ARG A 43 6.97 -0.80 4.54
N ARG A 44 7.18 0.34 3.90
CA ARG A 44 7.44 0.48 2.47
C ARG A 44 8.84 1.06 2.28
N GLN A 45 9.74 0.29 1.68
CA GLN A 45 11.16 0.66 1.52
C GLN A 45 11.80 1.09 2.87
N GLY A 46 11.46 0.38 3.95
CA GLY A 46 11.96 0.66 5.31
C GLY A 46 11.24 1.78 6.07
N VAL A 47 10.42 2.61 5.41
CA VAL A 47 9.63 3.67 6.06
C VAL A 47 8.28 3.12 6.49
N GLU A 48 7.80 3.48 7.68
CA GLU A 48 6.48 3.04 8.15
C GLU A 48 5.37 3.52 7.20
N PHE A 49 4.56 2.58 6.75
CA PHE A 49 3.44 2.79 5.84
C PHE A 49 2.10 2.64 6.55
N TRP A 50 2.01 1.66 7.46
CA TRP A 50 0.82 1.36 8.24
C TRP A 50 1.18 0.70 9.57
N THR A 51 0.31 0.83 10.57
CA THR A 51 0.39 0.10 11.83
C THR A 51 -0.95 -0.50 12.23
N SER A 52 -0.94 -1.64 12.92
CA SER A 52 -2.13 -2.22 13.54
C SER A 52 -2.67 -1.43 14.74
N GLY A 53 -1.88 -0.47 15.23
CA GLY A 53 -2.07 0.08 16.57
C GLY A 53 -1.61 -0.91 17.65
N VAL A 54 -1.60 -0.46 18.89
CA VAL A 54 -1.12 -1.24 20.04
C VAL A 54 -2.07 -2.40 20.33
N LEU A 55 -1.53 -3.61 20.55
CA LEU A 55 -2.29 -4.75 21.03
C LEU A 55 -2.79 -4.50 22.45
N LYS A 56 -4.11 -4.33 22.62
CA LYS A 56 -4.77 -4.17 23.92
C LYS A 56 -5.67 -5.38 24.16
N GLY A 57 -5.36 -6.14 25.21
CA GLY A 57 -5.98 -7.45 25.41
C GLY A 57 -5.57 -8.41 24.29
N ASP A 58 -6.55 -8.89 23.54
CA ASP A 58 -6.40 -9.80 22.41
C ASP A 58 -6.60 -9.11 21.04
N LYS A 59 -6.78 -7.78 21.02
CA LYS A 59 -7.20 -7.04 19.81
C LYS A 59 -6.27 -5.88 19.47
N PHE A 60 -5.96 -5.79 18.19
CA PHE A 60 -5.33 -4.62 17.58
C PHE A 60 -6.38 -3.57 17.23
N GLU A 61 -6.00 -2.29 17.21
CA GLU A 61 -6.95 -1.20 16.95
C GLU A 61 -7.42 -1.18 15.49
N PHE A 62 -6.48 -1.30 14.54
CA PHE A 62 -6.70 -1.08 13.11
C PHE A 62 -6.74 -2.35 12.26
N ILE A 63 -6.89 -3.53 12.89
CA ILE A 63 -7.28 -4.75 12.19
C ILE A 63 -8.80 -4.73 11.97
N SER A 64 -9.29 -5.32 10.87
CA SER A 64 -10.72 -5.40 10.59
C SER A 64 -11.48 -6.18 11.66
N ASP A 65 -12.72 -5.79 11.95
CA ASP A 65 -13.51 -6.47 13.00
C ASP A 65 -13.81 -7.94 12.66
N GLU A 66 -13.88 -8.25 11.37
CA GLU A 66 -13.95 -9.63 10.86
C GLU A 66 -12.70 -10.40 11.24
N SER A 67 -11.52 -9.85 10.97
CA SER A 67 -10.24 -10.49 11.31
C SER A 67 -10.02 -10.62 12.81
N LYS A 68 -10.50 -9.67 13.62
CA LYS A 68 -10.50 -9.79 15.09
C LYS A 68 -11.34 -10.96 15.61
N ARG A 69 -12.34 -11.41 14.85
CA ARG A 69 -13.16 -12.59 15.20
C ARG A 69 -12.58 -13.89 14.66
N MET A 70 -11.67 -13.82 13.68
CA MET A 70 -11.03 -14.99 13.07
C MET A 70 -9.75 -15.38 13.79
N TYR A 71 -8.99 -14.43 14.32
CA TYR A 71 -7.66 -14.67 14.86
C TYR A 71 -7.52 -14.36 16.33
N ASN A 72 -6.92 -15.30 17.06
CA ASN A 72 -6.36 -15.05 18.39
C ASN A 72 -4.87 -14.77 18.28
N PHE A 73 -4.43 -13.69 18.91
CA PHE A 73 -3.03 -13.27 18.93
C PHE A 73 -2.39 -13.63 20.27
N THR A 74 -1.26 -14.32 20.23
CA THR A 74 -0.43 -14.64 21.40
C THR A 74 0.96 -14.06 21.20
N ILE A 75 1.44 -13.35 22.22
CA ILE A 75 2.85 -12.94 22.30
C ILE A 75 3.56 -13.93 23.20
N VAL A 76 4.69 -14.44 22.74
CA VAL A 76 5.58 -15.28 23.53
C VAL A 76 6.93 -14.60 23.58
N SER A 77 7.42 -14.33 24.79
CA SER A 77 8.74 -13.78 25.05
C SER A 77 9.53 -14.77 25.88
N ASN A 78 10.78 -15.04 25.50
CA ASN A 78 11.75 -15.80 26.27
C ASN A 78 13.07 -15.01 26.35
N GLU A 79 14.15 -15.62 26.84
CA GLU A 79 15.44 -14.93 27.01
C GLU A 79 16.07 -14.50 25.66
N ASP A 80 15.85 -15.27 24.60
CA ASP A 80 16.51 -15.08 23.29
C ASP A 80 15.65 -14.35 22.26
N GLU A 81 14.32 -14.51 22.29
CA GLU A 81 13.40 -13.97 21.31
C GLU A 81 12.03 -13.58 21.88
N GLU A 82 11.40 -12.61 21.23
CA GLU A 82 9.98 -12.32 21.36
C GLU A 82 9.30 -12.53 20.01
N TYR A 83 8.15 -13.20 19.99
CA TYR A 83 7.39 -13.37 18.77
C TYR A 83 5.88 -13.25 18.98
N LEU A 84 5.23 -12.73 17.95
CA LEU A 84 3.78 -12.78 17.78
C LEU A 84 3.43 -14.02 16.97
N VAL A 85 2.47 -14.81 17.46
CA VAL A 85 1.80 -15.87 16.72
C VAL A 85 0.31 -15.60 16.68
N TYR A 86 -0.33 -15.93 15.57
CA TYR A 86 -1.79 -15.94 15.47
C TYR A 86 -2.28 -17.36 15.18
N ASN A 87 -3.46 -17.68 15.70
CA ASN A 87 -4.17 -18.93 15.43
C ASN A 87 -5.59 -18.63 14.97
N ASP A 88 -6.07 -19.41 14.02
CA ASP A 88 -7.48 -19.38 13.60
C ASP A 88 -8.36 -19.98 14.69
N ILE A 89 -9.40 -19.25 15.08
CA ILE A 89 -10.35 -19.64 16.12
C ILE A 89 -11.28 -20.76 15.62
N ASN A 90 -11.64 -20.74 14.33
CA ASN A 90 -12.48 -21.74 13.71
C ASN A 90 -11.58 -22.89 13.23
N GLN A 91 -11.17 -23.74 14.16
CA GLN A 91 -10.29 -24.90 13.95
C GLN A 91 -10.74 -25.73 12.72
N GLY A 92 -10.12 -25.48 11.57
CA GLY A 92 -10.53 -26.10 10.30
C GLY A 92 -10.01 -25.42 9.03
N GLY A 93 -9.54 -24.16 9.08
CA GLY A 93 -9.03 -23.42 7.91
C GLY A 93 -7.50 -23.40 7.77
N GLN A 94 -6.99 -23.34 6.53
CA GLN A 94 -5.63 -22.87 6.27
C GLN A 94 -5.57 -21.36 6.58
N SER A 95 -4.85 -20.97 7.63
CA SER A 95 -4.71 -19.56 8.02
C SER A 95 -3.34 -19.00 7.63
N ALA A 96 -3.28 -18.43 6.43
CA ALA A 96 -2.09 -17.73 5.92
C ALA A 96 -2.40 -16.24 5.74
N TRP A 97 -1.45 -15.40 6.11
CA TRP A 97 -1.48 -13.99 5.76
C TRP A 97 -0.60 -13.76 4.53
N PHE A 98 -1.11 -12.97 3.60
CA PHE A 98 -0.42 -12.60 2.37
C PHE A 98 -0.25 -11.09 2.31
N LEU A 99 0.98 -10.63 2.12
CA LEU A 99 1.29 -9.23 1.88
C LEU A 99 1.48 -9.01 0.38
N SER A 100 0.54 -8.30 -0.25
CA SER A 100 0.58 -8.02 -1.67
C SER A 100 1.66 -7.01 -2.03
N PHE A 101 2.08 -7.00 -3.30
CA PHE A 101 3.02 -6.00 -3.83
C PHE A 101 2.45 -4.57 -3.81
N GLU A 102 1.13 -4.41 -3.62
CA GLU A 102 0.46 -3.11 -3.45
C GLU A 102 0.43 -2.67 -1.98
N GLY A 103 0.91 -3.51 -1.05
CA GLY A 103 0.89 -3.26 0.39
C GLY A 103 -0.40 -3.70 1.08
N LYS A 104 -1.25 -4.51 0.41
CA LYS A 104 -2.49 -5.06 0.99
C LYS A 104 -2.16 -6.25 1.88
N LEU A 105 -2.70 -6.27 3.10
CA LEU A 105 -2.61 -7.43 4.00
C LEU A 105 -3.89 -8.26 3.93
N LEU A 106 -3.77 -9.47 3.38
CA LEU A 106 -4.89 -10.35 3.05
C LEU A 106 -4.82 -11.66 3.84
N SER A 107 -5.98 -12.22 4.17
CA SER A 107 -6.13 -13.59 4.63
C SER A 107 -6.03 -14.56 3.43
N PHE A 108 -5.96 -15.86 3.72
CA PHE A 108 -5.91 -16.93 2.73
C PHE A 108 -7.15 -16.97 1.83
N ASP A 109 -8.32 -16.64 2.39
CA ASP A 109 -9.59 -16.54 1.66
C ASP A 109 -9.73 -15.24 0.83
N GLY A 110 -8.71 -14.37 0.85
CA GLY A 110 -8.69 -13.09 0.16
C GLY A 110 -9.36 -11.94 0.94
N SER A 111 -9.90 -12.18 2.13
CA SER A 111 -10.45 -11.12 2.98
C SER A 111 -9.34 -10.16 3.47
N TYR A 112 -9.70 -8.90 3.71
CA TYR A 112 -8.77 -7.89 4.19
C TYR A 112 -8.52 -8.04 5.69
N ILE A 113 -7.26 -8.22 6.08
CA ILE A 113 -6.85 -8.18 7.49
C ILE A 113 -6.92 -6.75 8.01
N ALA A 114 -6.55 -5.78 7.17
CA ALA A 114 -6.60 -4.36 7.47
C ALA A 114 -6.81 -3.54 6.19
N GLU A 115 -7.44 -2.36 6.33
CA GLU A 115 -7.76 -1.40 5.26
C GLU A 115 -6.52 -0.64 4.74
N THR A 116 -5.48 -1.38 4.41
CA THR A 116 -4.17 -0.86 3.97
C THR A 116 -4.20 -0.25 2.56
N GLU A 117 -5.17 -0.66 1.73
CA GLU A 117 -5.46 -0.10 0.41
C GLU A 117 -5.84 1.39 0.47
N ASN A 118 -6.38 1.82 1.61
CA ASN A 118 -6.78 3.20 1.85
C ASN A 118 -5.58 4.12 2.19
N CYS A 119 -4.39 3.56 2.48
CA CYS A 119 -3.19 4.33 2.79
C CYS A 119 -2.58 4.96 1.53
N ASN A 120 -3.20 6.06 1.10
CA ASN A 120 -2.89 6.84 -0.10
C ASN A 120 -1.89 8.00 0.13
N GLY A 121 -1.35 8.12 1.35
CA GLY A 121 -0.32 9.11 1.70
C GLY A 121 -0.84 10.30 2.51
N HIS A 122 -2.14 10.59 2.53
CA HIS A 122 -2.69 11.64 3.40
C HIS A 122 -3.48 11.09 4.59
N ARG A 123 -4.08 9.89 4.46
CA ARG A 123 -4.87 9.26 5.53
C ARG A 123 -4.00 8.92 6.73
N THR A 124 -4.55 9.15 7.92
CA THR A 124 -3.97 8.81 9.22
C THR A 124 -4.88 7.90 10.04
N ASP A 125 -6.12 7.73 9.59
CA ASP A 125 -7.07 6.78 10.15
C ASP A 125 -6.75 5.36 9.68
N GLY A 126 -7.36 4.37 10.34
CA GLY A 126 -7.16 2.96 10.01
C GLY A 126 -5.70 2.49 10.08
N GLY A 127 -4.83 3.20 10.81
CA GLY A 127 -3.42 2.85 10.99
C GLY A 127 -2.46 3.41 9.93
N CYS A 128 -2.94 4.13 8.92
CA CYS A 128 -2.10 4.67 7.85
C CYS A 128 -1.08 5.70 8.37
N LYS A 129 0.14 5.65 7.84
CA LYS A 129 1.17 6.66 8.12
C LYS A 129 1.15 7.74 7.05
N ARG A 130 0.85 8.97 7.48
CA ARG A 130 0.83 10.13 6.60
C ARG A 130 2.20 10.41 6.03
N TRP A 131 2.23 10.63 4.73
CA TRP A 131 3.37 11.09 3.99
C TRP A 131 2.90 11.98 2.81
N LEU A 132 2.85 13.29 3.09
CA LEU A 132 2.26 14.31 2.23
C LEU A 132 3.31 15.34 1.80
N PRO A 133 3.61 15.48 0.50
CA PRO A 133 4.44 16.57 -0.04
C PRO A 133 3.77 17.93 0.12
N SER A 134 4.56 19.02 0.13
CA SER A 134 4.06 20.40 0.32
C SER A 134 3.05 20.88 -0.73
N CYS A 135 3.06 20.26 -1.91
CA CYS A 135 2.21 20.60 -3.05
C CYS A 135 0.98 19.71 -3.22
N ARG A 136 0.67 18.89 -2.22
CA ARG A 136 -0.50 17.99 -2.22
C ARG A 136 -1.43 18.36 -1.07
N SER A 137 -2.73 18.31 -1.35
CA SER A 137 -3.79 18.49 -0.36
C SER A 137 -4.23 17.16 0.22
N ARG A 138 -4.91 17.21 1.37
CA ARG A 138 -5.46 16.00 2.01
C ARG A 138 -6.50 15.28 1.16
N ASP A 139 -7.17 15.96 0.25
CA ASP A 139 -8.25 15.36 -0.54
C ASP A 139 -7.78 14.97 -1.96
N ASP A 140 -6.49 15.17 -2.26
CA ASP A 140 -5.92 14.77 -3.54
C ASP A 140 -5.81 13.24 -3.60
N MET A 141 -6.15 12.68 -4.76
CA MET A 141 -6.02 11.25 -5.02
C MET A 141 -5.72 10.98 -6.49
N PHE A 142 -5.21 9.78 -6.76
CA PHE A 142 -5.14 9.27 -8.12
C PHE A 142 -6.35 8.41 -8.41
N ASP A 143 -6.98 8.67 -9.54
CA ASP A 143 -8.11 7.91 -10.05
C ASP A 143 -7.77 7.31 -11.42
N LYS A 144 -8.22 6.07 -11.67
CA LYS A 144 -7.90 5.38 -12.91
C LYS A 144 -8.90 5.77 -13.99
N ARG A 145 -8.47 6.56 -14.98
CA ARG A 145 -9.35 7.11 -16.02
C ARG A 145 -8.82 6.81 -17.42
N SER A 146 -9.70 6.39 -18.31
CA SER A 146 -9.45 6.35 -19.76
C SER A 146 -9.48 7.77 -20.32
N GLY A 147 -8.54 8.12 -21.21
CA GLY A 147 -8.47 9.46 -21.79
C GLY A 147 -7.06 9.95 -22.09
N TYR A 148 -6.93 11.24 -22.34
CA TYR A 148 -5.65 11.88 -22.70
C TYR A 148 -5.60 13.34 -22.23
N PHE A 149 -4.39 13.88 -22.14
CA PHE A 149 -4.18 15.30 -21.86
C PHE A 149 -4.24 16.14 -23.13
N ILE A 150 -4.98 17.24 -23.09
CA ILE A 150 -5.20 18.11 -24.25
C ILE A 150 -3.89 18.75 -24.73
N GLN A 151 -3.01 19.12 -23.79
CA GLN A 151 -1.71 19.75 -24.11
C GLN A 151 -0.66 18.76 -24.64
N GLY A 152 -0.99 17.46 -24.75
CA GLY A 152 -0.16 16.47 -25.41
C GLY A 152 -0.35 15.08 -24.82
N PRO A 153 -0.80 14.09 -25.61
CA PRO A 153 -1.14 12.75 -25.12
C PRO A 153 0.09 11.96 -24.65
N GLU A 154 1.28 12.29 -25.14
CA GLU A 154 2.51 11.58 -24.81
C GLU A 154 3.03 11.91 -23.40
N PRO A 155 3.65 10.92 -22.71
CA PRO A 155 4.24 11.14 -21.39
C PRO A 155 5.39 12.15 -21.47
N SER A 156 5.49 13.01 -20.46
CA SER A 156 6.58 13.97 -20.31
C SER A 156 7.90 13.28 -19.91
N ILE A 157 7.82 12.22 -19.11
CA ILE A 157 8.99 11.50 -18.57
C ILE A 157 8.73 10.00 -18.65
N MET A 158 9.75 9.23 -19.02
CA MET A 158 9.75 7.77 -18.97
C MET A 158 10.93 7.27 -18.13
N ASP A 159 10.66 6.33 -17.24
CA ASP A 159 11.66 5.59 -16.47
C ASP A 159 11.60 4.12 -16.86
N ASN A 160 12.67 3.63 -17.47
CA ASN A 160 12.77 2.26 -18.00
C ASN A 160 13.28 1.24 -16.97
N ASN A 161 13.53 1.66 -15.73
CA ASN A 161 13.98 0.77 -14.69
C ASN A 161 12.90 -0.28 -14.36
N THR A 162 13.14 -1.51 -14.79
CA THR A 162 12.21 -2.65 -14.62
C THR A 162 12.07 -3.10 -13.16
N LYS A 163 12.86 -2.55 -12.24
CA LYS A 163 12.69 -2.75 -10.80
C LYS A 163 11.58 -1.85 -10.22
N LEU A 164 11.13 -0.83 -10.95
CA LEU A 164 10.04 0.05 -10.53
C LEU A 164 8.70 -0.60 -10.82
N THR A 165 7.81 -0.51 -9.85
CA THR A 165 6.46 -1.08 -9.88
C THR A 165 5.41 0.02 -10.03
N MET A 166 4.15 -0.35 -10.26
CA MET A 166 3.01 0.56 -10.21
C MET A 166 3.02 1.48 -8.96
N ASN A 167 3.35 0.92 -7.80
CA ASN A 167 3.39 1.66 -6.55
C ASN A 167 4.56 2.66 -6.51
N ASP A 168 5.71 2.34 -7.12
CA ASP A 168 6.82 3.29 -7.27
C ASP A 168 6.44 4.48 -8.13
N CYS A 169 5.77 4.21 -9.25
CA CYS A 169 5.29 5.26 -10.14
C CYS A 169 4.31 6.16 -9.38
N ARG A 170 3.38 5.58 -8.61
CA ARG A 170 2.47 6.33 -7.75
C ARG A 170 3.20 7.24 -6.78
N VAL A 171 4.15 6.70 -6.02
CA VAL A 171 4.93 7.41 -5.00
C VAL A 171 5.78 8.52 -5.62
N THR A 172 6.40 8.24 -6.75
CA THR A 172 7.23 9.19 -7.50
C THR A 172 6.39 10.35 -8.02
N CYS A 173 5.25 10.05 -8.63
CA CYS A 173 4.30 11.06 -9.11
C CYS A 173 3.69 11.86 -7.95
N TRP A 174 3.38 11.21 -6.83
CA TRP A 174 2.87 11.88 -5.64
C TRP A 174 3.86 12.92 -5.11
N LYS A 175 5.16 12.57 -5.03
CA LYS A 175 6.26 13.48 -4.64
C LYS A 175 6.48 14.62 -5.62
N HIS A 176 6.31 14.37 -6.90
CA HIS A 176 6.63 15.31 -7.94
C HIS A 176 5.46 16.27 -8.17
N CYS A 177 5.59 17.50 -7.67
CA CYS A 177 4.49 18.46 -7.59
C CYS A 177 3.80 18.81 -8.92
N GLY A 178 4.53 18.72 -10.03
CA GLY A 178 3.96 18.92 -11.37
C GLY A 178 3.37 17.66 -11.99
N CYS A 179 3.40 16.51 -11.32
CA CYS A 179 2.92 15.26 -11.89
C CYS A 179 1.38 15.21 -11.83
N ASP A 180 0.77 15.14 -13.01
CA ASP A 180 -0.67 15.13 -13.23
C ASP A 180 -1.19 13.70 -13.46
N ALA A 181 -0.36 12.81 -13.99
CA ALA A 181 -0.71 11.39 -14.09
C ALA A 181 0.52 10.50 -14.18
N TYR A 182 0.30 9.22 -13.94
CA TYR A 182 1.29 8.18 -14.17
C TYR A 182 0.67 6.88 -14.69
N THR A 183 1.49 6.02 -15.29
CA THR A 183 1.17 4.61 -15.55
C THR A 183 2.45 3.78 -15.67
N PHE A 184 2.33 2.47 -15.88
CA PHE A 184 3.47 1.60 -16.12
C PHE A 184 4.01 1.72 -17.55
N LEU A 185 5.30 1.44 -17.75
CA LEU A 185 5.92 1.45 -19.08
C LEU A 185 5.69 0.15 -19.84
N TYR A 186 5.81 -1.00 -19.15
CA TYR A 186 5.78 -2.34 -19.75
C TYR A 186 4.56 -3.15 -19.29
N GLU A 187 4.09 -4.09 -20.12
CA GLU A 187 2.92 -4.96 -19.88
C GLU A 187 2.98 -5.75 -18.56
N ASN A 188 4.18 -6.06 -18.08
CA ASN A 188 4.40 -6.70 -16.78
C ASN A 188 4.24 -5.72 -15.59
N GLN A 189 3.75 -4.51 -15.83
CA GLN A 189 3.54 -3.42 -14.86
C GLN A 189 4.83 -2.92 -14.21
N THR A 190 5.93 -2.91 -14.98
CA THR A 190 7.21 -2.35 -14.56
C THR A 190 7.61 -1.12 -15.38
N GLY A 191 8.52 -0.32 -14.84
CA GLY A 191 8.88 0.99 -15.39
C GLY A 191 7.72 1.99 -15.29
N CYS A 192 8.02 3.27 -15.48
CA CYS A 192 7.05 4.34 -15.28
C CYS A 192 6.93 5.26 -16.49
N LYS A 193 5.71 5.74 -16.76
CA LYS A 193 5.41 6.88 -17.62
C LYS A 193 4.76 7.95 -16.76
N PHE A 194 5.18 9.21 -16.91
CA PHE A 194 4.64 10.34 -16.16
C PHE A 194 4.20 11.46 -17.09
N TRP A 195 3.05 12.05 -16.79
CA TRP A 195 2.54 13.28 -17.39
C TRP A 195 2.76 14.40 -16.38
N VAL A 196 3.57 15.37 -16.76
CA VAL A 196 4.00 16.46 -15.89
C VAL A 196 3.59 17.78 -16.53
N GLN A 197 2.86 18.60 -15.77
CA GLN A 197 2.37 19.93 -16.15
C GLN A 197 1.58 19.92 -17.47
N LYS A 198 0.75 18.89 -17.65
CA LYS A 198 -0.12 18.69 -18.82
C LYS A 198 -1.50 19.33 -18.64
N GLY A 199 -1.89 19.62 -17.40
CA GLY A 199 -3.10 20.38 -17.10
C GLY A 199 -4.37 19.58 -17.36
N GLU A 200 -5.19 20.02 -18.30
CA GLU A 200 -6.54 19.48 -18.51
C GLU A 200 -6.53 18.06 -19.11
N PHE A 201 -7.26 17.16 -18.46
CA PHE A 201 -7.45 15.78 -18.86
C PHE A 201 -8.85 15.57 -19.47
N PHE A 202 -8.89 15.13 -20.72
CA PHE A 202 -10.13 14.72 -21.36
C PHE A 202 -10.41 13.25 -21.04
N GLN A 203 -11.51 12.99 -20.32
CA GLN A 203 -11.93 11.63 -20.00
C GLN A 203 -12.71 11.01 -21.15
N ASP A 204 -12.21 9.89 -21.66
CA ASP A 204 -12.89 9.05 -22.63
C ASP A 204 -13.78 8.02 -21.91
N LEU A 205 -15.07 8.03 -22.21
CA LEU A 205 -16.05 7.10 -21.63
C LEU A 205 -16.21 5.82 -22.45
N SER A 206 -15.64 5.74 -23.66
CA SER A 206 -15.73 4.55 -24.50
C SER A 206 -14.82 3.42 -23.99
N GLY A 207 -13.77 3.75 -23.25
CA GLY A 207 -12.81 2.80 -22.70
C GLY A 207 -11.81 2.26 -23.74
N ILE A 208 -11.81 2.82 -24.96
CA ILE A 208 -10.91 2.43 -26.04
C ILE A 208 -9.49 2.97 -25.76
N ILE A 209 -9.40 4.15 -25.14
CA ILE A 209 -8.12 4.77 -24.84
C ILE A 209 -7.50 4.11 -23.59
N PRO A 210 -6.18 3.83 -23.57
CA PRO A 210 -5.53 3.29 -22.40
C PRO A 210 -5.74 4.16 -21.15
N ALA A 211 -6.05 3.51 -20.03
CA ALA A 211 -6.27 4.22 -18.78
C ALA A 211 -4.96 4.69 -18.12
N LEU A 212 -5.00 5.90 -17.57
CA LEU A 212 -3.95 6.50 -16.75
C LEU A 212 -4.43 6.63 -15.30
N TYR A 213 -3.48 6.72 -14.36
CA TYR A 213 -3.77 7.12 -12.99
C TYR A 213 -3.62 8.64 -12.91
N VAL A 214 -4.75 9.34 -12.98
CA VAL A 214 -4.83 10.80 -13.08
C VAL A 214 -5.03 11.41 -11.71
N LEU A 215 -4.27 12.45 -11.39
CA LEU A 215 -4.41 13.21 -10.16
C LEU A 215 -5.72 13.99 -10.21
N ILE A 216 -6.56 13.82 -9.20
CA ILE A 216 -7.80 14.56 -9.01
C ILE A 216 -7.61 15.52 -7.84
N PRO A 217 -7.43 16.83 -8.09
CA PRO A 217 -7.33 17.82 -7.03
C PRO A 217 -8.68 18.03 -6.35
N LYS A 218 -8.63 18.41 -5.07
CA LYS A 218 -9.80 18.76 -4.22
C LYS A 218 -10.92 19.55 -4.92
N SER A 219 -10.59 20.52 -5.76
CA SER A 219 -11.59 21.41 -6.40
C SER A 219 -12.52 20.69 -7.38
N SER A 220 -12.13 19.53 -7.89
CA SER A 220 -12.82 18.87 -9.00
C SER A 220 -13.92 17.90 -8.54
N GLN A 221 -13.94 17.50 -7.26
CA GLN A 221 -14.95 16.57 -6.73
C GLN A 221 -16.32 17.24 -6.47
N ASN A 222 -16.38 18.57 -6.41
CA ASN A 222 -17.64 19.31 -6.18
C ASN A 222 -18.50 19.52 -7.44
N VAL A 223 -18.08 19.02 -8.61
CA VAL A 223 -18.78 19.28 -9.88
C VAL A 223 -19.71 18.13 -10.29
N SER A 224 -19.61 16.94 -9.68
CA SER A 224 -20.45 15.77 -10.04
C SER A 224 -21.71 15.58 -9.18
N SER A 225 -22.17 16.62 -8.47
CA SER A 225 -23.44 16.60 -7.73
C SER A 225 -24.28 17.83 -8.04
N LYS A 226 -24.76 17.92 -9.29
CA LYS A 226 -25.95 18.68 -9.69
C LYS A 226 -26.66 17.96 -10.82
#